data_AF-A0AA43LIG3-F1
#
_entry.id   AF-A0AA43LIG3-F1
#
_cell.length_a   1.000
_cell.length_b   1.000
_cell.length_c   1.000
_cell.angle_alpha   90.00
_cell.angle_beta   90.00
_cell.angle_gamma   90.00
#
_symmetry.space_group_name_H-M   'P 1'
#
loop_
_entity.id
_entity.type
_entity.pdbx_description
1 polymer ?
#
loop_
_entity_poly.entity_id
_entity_poly.type
_entity_poly.pdbx_seq_one_letter_code
_entity_poly.pdbx_strand_id
1 'polypeptide(L)'
;MNHIAAIDKSIKEKLTHREIVRKVYLTYPTKAFIEREEQQYEIFNEISSHFSIPINHIQVCGSSKMGRSFHKDSQFTPKSSDLDIAIIDTALFLKYSEIIFNATNGFNDCTKFTGKKGENNFLNYSSYIAKGIFRPDYMASCKERAEWFNFFNQLSLKYKDYFKSINAGIYLSQVYFEHKQSSNIRYYIKSKI
;
A
#
# COMPACT_ATOMS: atom_id res chain seq x y z
N MET A 1 8.85 6.02 19.80
CA MET A 1 9.91 5.93 18.76
C MET A 1 9.68 6.97 17.65
N ASN A 2 10.70 7.77 17.27
CA ASN A 2 10.59 8.79 16.22
C ASN A 2 11.17 8.28 14.89
N HIS A 3 10.31 8.05 13.89
CA HIS A 3 10.72 7.51 12.58
C HIS A 3 11.62 8.48 11.80
N ILE A 4 11.36 9.78 11.92
CA ILE A 4 12.11 10.83 11.24
C ILE A 4 13.54 10.91 11.79
N ALA A 5 13.69 10.90 13.12
CA ALA A 5 15.01 10.85 13.76
C ALA A 5 15.81 9.60 13.35
N ALA A 6 15.13 8.46 13.15
CA ALA A 6 15.77 7.23 12.69
C ALA A 6 16.22 7.30 11.22
N ILE A 7 15.43 7.95 10.36
CA ILE A 7 15.85 8.26 8.98
C ILE A 7 17.09 9.16 9.00
N ASP A 8 17.07 10.24 9.78
CA ASP A 8 18.19 11.18 9.87
C ASP A 8 19.48 10.52 10.37
N LYS A 9 19.37 9.67 11.39
CA LYS A 9 20.49 8.85 11.85
C LYS A 9 21.02 7.94 10.74
N SER A 10 20.13 7.26 10.03
CA SER A 10 20.51 6.31 8.97
C SER A 10 21.14 7.00 7.76
N ILE A 11 20.72 8.25 7.45
CA ILE A 11 21.36 9.09 6.42
C ILE A 11 22.79 9.47 6.85
N LYS A 12 23.00 9.87 8.12
CA LYS A 12 24.34 10.16 8.65
C LYS A 12 25.27 8.95 8.61
N GLU A 13 24.71 7.76 8.84
CA GLU A 13 25.39 6.47 8.72
C GLU A 13 25.61 6.03 7.26
N LYS A 14 25.19 6.85 6.27
CA LYS A 14 25.32 6.58 4.82
C LYS A 14 24.65 5.27 4.37
N LEU A 15 23.59 4.85 5.05
CA LEU A 15 22.80 3.70 4.63
C LEU A 15 22.11 3.98 3.29
N THR A 16 21.94 2.93 2.48
CA THR A 16 21.19 3.05 1.22
C THR A 16 19.72 3.35 1.49
N HIS A 17 19.04 4.04 0.57
CA HIS A 17 17.60 4.32 0.73
C HIS A 17 16.77 3.04 0.96
N ARG A 18 17.16 1.92 0.35
CA ARG A 18 16.49 0.63 0.53
C ARG A 18 16.67 0.08 1.94
N GLU A 19 17.87 0.18 2.51
CA GLU A 19 18.10 -0.22 3.91
C GLU A 19 17.32 0.66 4.88
N ILE A 20 17.25 1.97 4.63
CA ILE A 20 16.43 2.89 5.41
C ILE A 20 14.95 2.47 5.34
N VAL A 21 14.45 2.14 4.14
CA VAL A 21 13.07 1.65 3.98
C VAL A 21 12.87 0.34 4.73
N ARG A 22 13.77 -0.64 4.59
CA ARG A 22 13.65 -1.93 5.28
C ARG A 22 13.55 -1.73 6.79
N LYS A 23 14.42 -0.89 7.35
CA LYS A 23 14.41 -0.55 8.78
C LYS A 23 13.13 0.16 9.20
N VAL A 24 12.72 1.20 8.47
CA VAL A 24 11.64 2.08 8.94
C VAL A 24 10.26 1.56 8.57
N TYR A 25 10.08 1.02 7.37
CA TYR A 25 8.79 0.55 6.90
C TYR A 25 8.48 -0.88 7.36
N LEU A 26 9.46 -1.77 7.41
CA LEU A 26 9.19 -3.21 7.66
C LEU A 26 9.43 -3.64 9.12
N THR A 27 10.30 -2.96 9.88
CA THR A 27 10.63 -3.41 11.24
C THR A 27 10.14 -2.47 12.34
N TYR A 28 9.95 -1.18 12.07
CA TYR A 28 9.51 -0.25 13.10
C TYR A 28 7.98 -0.28 13.27
N PRO A 29 7.45 -0.03 14.49
CA PRO A 29 6.00 0.04 14.71
C PRO A 29 5.32 1.11 13.85
N THR A 30 4.11 0.86 13.37
CA THR A 30 3.35 1.85 12.60
C THR A 30 2.94 3.02 13.48
N LYS A 31 3.25 4.27 13.04
CA LYS A 31 2.95 5.47 13.85
C LYS A 31 1.49 5.62 14.26
N ALA A 32 0.56 5.34 13.34
CA ALA A 32 -0.87 5.40 13.62
C ALA A 32 -1.36 4.35 14.63
N PHE A 33 -0.55 3.34 14.96
CA PHE A 33 -0.95 2.23 15.84
C PHE A 33 -0.18 2.18 17.17
N ILE A 34 0.64 3.19 17.48
CA ILE A 34 1.24 3.30 18.82
C ILE A 34 0.10 3.44 19.84
N GLU A 35 0.09 2.58 20.87
CA GLU A 35 -0.98 2.48 21.87
C GLU A 35 -2.34 2.03 21.29
N ARG A 36 -2.33 1.45 20.09
CA ARG A 36 -3.50 0.88 19.39
C ARG A 36 -3.14 -0.45 18.74
N GLU A 37 -2.32 -1.24 19.41
CA GLU A 37 -1.79 -2.51 18.92
C GLU A 37 -2.91 -3.52 18.62
N GLU A 38 -3.96 -3.55 19.46
CA GLU A 38 -5.12 -4.41 19.23
C GLU A 38 -5.85 -4.05 17.92
N GLN A 39 -6.06 -2.74 17.68
CA GLN A 39 -6.68 -2.27 16.45
C GLN A 39 -5.83 -2.63 15.22
N GLN A 40 -4.49 -2.60 15.33
CA GLN A 40 -3.60 -3.07 14.26
C GLN A 40 -3.79 -4.57 14.02
N TYR A 41 -3.81 -5.36 15.09
CA TYR A 41 -3.99 -6.80 15.01
C TYR A 41 -5.32 -7.16 14.33
N GLU A 42 -6.43 -6.56 14.76
CA GLU A 42 -7.75 -6.85 14.17
C GLU A 42 -7.78 -6.56 12.67
N ILE A 43 -7.33 -5.37 12.26
CA ILE A 43 -7.28 -4.97 10.84
C ILE A 43 -6.43 -5.95 10.03
N PHE A 44 -5.24 -6.28 10.54
CA PHE A 44 -4.33 -7.17 9.84
C PHE A 44 -4.86 -8.61 9.80
N ASN A 45 -5.48 -9.08 10.88
CA ASN A 45 -6.05 -10.41 10.96
C ASN A 45 -7.25 -10.58 10.02
N GLU A 46 -8.09 -9.56 9.86
CA GLU A 46 -9.18 -9.55 8.88
C GLU A 46 -8.65 -9.65 7.45
N ILE A 47 -7.64 -8.84 7.09
CA ILE A 47 -7.00 -8.89 5.76
C ILE A 47 -6.32 -10.24 5.53
N SER A 48 -5.60 -10.75 6.55
CA SER A 48 -4.91 -12.04 6.53
C SER A 48 -5.88 -13.19 6.28
N SER A 49 -6.99 -13.22 7.03
CA SER A 49 -8.03 -14.24 6.91
C SER A 49 -8.75 -14.15 5.57
N HIS A 50 -9.13 -12.95 5.12
CA HIS A 50 -9.84 -12.74 3.87
C HIS A 50 -9.04 -13.21 2.65
N PHE A 51 -7.75 -12.88 2.59
CA PHE A 51 -6.88 -13.29 1.47
C PHE A 51 -6.18 -14.62 1.70
N SER A 52 -6.31 -15.23 2.88
CA SER A 52 -5.57 -16.44 3.28
C SER A 52 -4.06 -16.28 3.13
N ILE A 53 -3.53 -15.15 3.59
CA ILE A 53 -2.09 -14.82 3.55
C ILE A 53 -1.53 -14.70 4.97
N PRO A 54 -0.23 -14.92 5.20
CA PRO A 54 0.41 -14.65 6.47
C PRO A 54 0.24 -13.19 6.93
N ILE A 55 -0.05 -12.98 8.22
CA ILE A 55 -0.26 -11.64 8.78
C ILE A 55 0.95 -10.71 8.63
N ASN A 56 2.16 -11.28 8.65
CA ASN A 56 3.42 -10.55 8.46
C ASN A 56 3.65 -10.06 7.02
N HIS A 57 2.87 -10.53 6.04
CA HIS A 57 2.87 -10.00 4.67
C HIS A 57 2.15 -8.64 4.58
N ILE A 58 1.44 -8.24 5.64
CA ILE A 58 0.68 -7.00 5.69
C ILE A 58 1.53 -5.92 6.33
N GLN A 59 1.73 -4.83 5.60
CA GLN A 59 2.52 -3.68 6.04
C GLN A 59 1.70 -2.40 5.85
N VAL A 60 2.01 -1.36 6.63
CA VAL A 60 1.44 -0.03 6.44
C VAL A 60 2.46 0.85 5.73
N CYS A 61 1.98 1.64 4.78
CA CYS A 61 2.76 2.68 4.12
C CYS A 61 2.05 4.03 4.24
N GLY A 62 2.49 5.02 3.46
CA GLY A 62 1.91 6.36 3.50
C GLY A 62 2.13 7.09 4.83
N SER A 63 1.27 8.08 5.10
CA SER A 63 1.37 8.94 6.28
C SER A 63 1.12 8.19 7.59
N SER A 64 0.22 7.21 7.59
CA SER A 64 -0.11 6.39 8.76
C SER A 64 1.10 5.59 9.27
N LYS A 65 2.00 5.16 8.37
CA LYS A 65 3.27 4.53 8.76
C LYS A 65 4.22 5.50 9.44
N MET A 66 4.43 6.65 8.81
CA MET A 66 5.51 7.57 9.15
C MET A 66 5.12 8.65 10.15
N GLY A 67 3.82 8.83 10.39
CA GLY A 67 3.23 9.97 11.10
C GLY A 67 3.10 11.22 10.23
N ARG A 68 3.61 11.21 8.99
CA ARG A 68 3.50 12.30 8.02
C ARG A 68 3.62 11.81 6.58
N SER A 69 3.01 12.53 5.66
CA SER A 69 3.25 12.41 4.23
C SER A 69 4.51 13.16 3.87
N PHE A 70 5.44 12.50 3.18
CA PHE A 70 6.60 13.20 2.63
C PHE A 70 6.22 14.04 1.41
N HIS A 71 5.31 13.57 0.56
CA HIS A 71 4.95 14.27 -0.68
C HIS A 71 4.02 15.47 -0.49
N LYS A 72 3.13 15.42 0.51
CA LYS A 72 2.12 16.48 0.75
C LYS A 72 2.47 17.39 1.92
N ASP A 73 3.59 17.12 2.58
CA ASP A 73 4.00 17.74 3.84
C ASP A 73 2.90 17.82 4.92
N SER A 74 2.01 16.82 4.94
CA SER A 74 0.87 16.78 5.86
C SER A 74 1.13 15.77 6.98
N GLN A 75 0.76 16.10 8.22
CA GLN A 75 0.80 15.15 9.34
C GLN A 75 -0.29 14.09 9.20
N PHE A 76 -0.05 12.92 9.81
CA PHE A 76 -1.13 11.97 10.06
C PHE A 76 -2.09 12.58 11.10
N THR A 77 -3.37 12.60 10.75
CA THR A 77 -4.45 13.07 11.61
C THR A 77 -5.51 11.97 11.69
N PRO A 78 -5.83 11.45 12.88
CA PRO A 78 -6.95 10.52 13.07
C PRO A 78 -8.24 11.02 12.41
N LYS A 79 -9.07 10.10 11.92
CA LYS A 79 -10.31 10.31 11.15
C LYS A 79 -10.16 10.98 9.77
N SER A 80 -9.09 11.74 9.55
CA SER A 80 -8.88 12.51 8.32
C SER A 80 -7.86 11.89 7.37
N SER A 81 -6.96 11.05 7.90
CA SER A 81 -5.94 10.35 7.12
C SER A 81 -6.38 8.96 6.71
N ASP A 82 -5.95 8.54 5.52
CA ASP A 82 -6.15 7.19 5.01
C ASP A 82 -5.14 6.20 5.64
N LEU A 83 -5.53 4.93 5.75
CA LEU A 83 -4.64 3.82 6.05
C LEU A 83 -4.28 3.11 4.75
N ASP A 84 -3.04 3.34 4.29
CA ASP A 84 -2.51 2.71 3.08
C ASP A 84 -1.82 1.39 3.43
N ILE A 85 -2.46 0.27 3.09
CA ILE A 85 -1.93 -1.08 3.27
C ILE A 85 -1.10 -1.50 2.06
N ALA A 86 0.05 -2.11 2.34
CA ALA A 86 0.88 -2.82 1.38
C ALA A 86 0.87 -4.30 1.72
N ILE A 87 0.28 -5.11 0.85
CA ILE A 87 0.32 -6.57 0.95
C ILE A 87 1.52 -7.05 0.14
N ILE A 88 2.50 -7.67 0.78
CA ILE A 88 3.73 -8.15 0.12
C ILE A 88 3.63 -9.67 -0.02
N ASP A 89 3.02 -10.13 -1.11
CA ASP A 89 2.73 -11.55 -1.31
C ASP A 89 2.75 -11.90 -2.80
N THR A 90 3.68 -12.79 -3.18
CA THR A 90 3.87 -13.20 -4.58
C THR A 90 2.68 -14.02 -5.10
N ALA A 91 2.13 -14.93 -4.30
CA ALA A 91 1.04 -15.80 -4.72
C ALA A 91 -0.25 -15.00 -4.95
N LEU A 92 -0.57 -14.07 -4.05
CA LEU A 92 -1.71 -13.17 -4.19
C LEU A 92 -1.54 -12.23 -5.39
N PHE A 93 -0.33 -11.72 -5.62
CA PHE A 93 -0.03 -10.90 -6.79
C PHE A 93 -0.30 -11.66 -8.10
N LEU A 94 0.21 -12.89 -8.21
CA LEU A 94 0.03 -13.73 -9.39
C LEU A 94 -1.45 -14.08 -9.60
N LYS A 95 -2.15 -14.49 -8.52
CA LYS A 95 -3.59 -14.78 -8.54
C LYS A 95 -4.39 -13.63 -9.15
N TYR A 96 -4.20 -12.40 -8.65
CA TYR A 96 -4.93 -11.23 -9.16
C TYR A 96 -4.51 -10.84 -10.59
N SER A 97 -3.25 -11.09 -10.97
CA SER A 97 -2.77 -10.88 -12.33
C SER A 97 -3.41 -11.86 -13.32
N GLU A 98 -3.53 -13.13 -12.95
CA GLU A 98 -4.20 -14.18 -13.74
C GLU A 98 -5.70 -13.92 -13.89
N ILE A 99 -6.37 -13.48 -12.82
CA ILE A 99 -7.77 -13.04 -12.88
C ILE A 99 -7.96 -11.98 -13.96
N ILE A 100 -7.07 -10.98 -14.03
CA ILE A 100 -7.17 -9.93 -15.05
C ILE A 100 -6.80 -10.42 -16.44
N PHE A 101 -5.78 -11.25 -16.55
CA PHE A 101 -5.44 -11.87 -17.83
C PHE A 101 -6.67 -12.60 -18.41
N ASN A 102 -7.35 -13.41 -17.60
CA ASN A 102 -8.55 -14.14 -18.01
C ASN A 102 -9.74 -13.21 -18.29
N ALA A 103 -10.01 -12.25 -17.41
CA ALA A 103 -11.13 -11.31 -17.56
C ALA A 103 -11.03 -10.44 -18.84
N THR A 104 -9.81 -10.24 -19.34
CA THR A 104 -9.53 -9.42 -20.53
C THR A 104 -9.23 -10.25 -21.78
N ASN A 105 -9.46 -11.58 -21.73
CA ASN A 105 -9.12 -12.53 -22.79
C ASN A 105 -7.66 -12.36 -23.26
N GLY A 106 -6.72 -12.42 -22.31
CA GLY A 106 -5.29 -12.22 -22.58
C GLY A 106 -4.95 -10.80 -23.04
N PHE A 107 -5.62 -9.79 -22.48
CA PHE A 107 -5.52 -8.38 -22.89
C PHE A 107 -6.03 -8.05 -24.30
N ASN A 108 -6.72 -8.96 -24.98
CA ASN A 108 -7.41 -8.66 -26.24
C ASN A 108 -8.62 -7.72 -26.04
N ASP A 109 -9.22 -7.71 -24.84
CA ASP A 109 -10.26 -6.77 -24.44
C ASP A 109 -9.77 -5.82 -23.34
N CYS A 110 -9.22 -4.68 -23.77
CA CYS A 110 -8.79 -3.62 -22.88
C CYS A 110 -9.89 -2.60 -22.54
N THR A 111 -11.12 -2.77 -23.04
CA THR A 111 -12.22 -1.82 -22.79
C THR A 111 -12.71 -1.87 -21.34
N LYS A 112 -12.49 -3.01 -20.67
CA LYS A 112 -12.86 -3.25 -19.26
C LYS A 112 -12.04 -2.46 -18.24
N PHE A 113 -10.92 -1.86 -18.63
CA PHE A 113 -10.11 -1.01 -17.75
C PHE A 113 -10.76 0.36 -17.57
N THR A 114 -11.92 0.43 -16.94
CA THR A 114 -12.66 1.68 -16.76
C THR A 114 -12.26 2.43 -15.50
N GLY A 115 -11.99 3.73 -15.66
CA GLY A 115 -11.72 4.67 -14.59
C GLY A 115 -12.95 5.42 -14.11
N LYS A 116 -12.76 6.31 -13.13
CA LYS A 116 -13.89 6.95 -12.42
C LYS A 116 -14.58 8.03 -13.25
N LYS A 117 -13.91 8.59 -14.26
CA LYS A 117 -14.41 9.64 -15.15
C LYS A 117 -14.56 9.12 -16.59
N GLY A 118 -14.66 7.81 -16.77
CA GLY A 118 -14.76 7.18 -18.08
C GLY A 118 -13.42 7.01 -18.81
N GLU A 119 -12.29 7.36 -18.17
CA GLU A 119 -10.96 7.14 -18.72
C GLU A 119 -10.62 5.64 -18.80
N ASN A 120 -9.77 5.27 -19.76
CA ASN A 120 -9.22 3.92 -19.81
C ASN A 120 -7.94 3.82 -18.97
N ASN A 121 -7.92 2.92 -18.00
CA ASN A 121 -6.85 2.73 -17.03
C ASN A 121 -5.81 1.67 -17.43
N PHE A 122 -5.89 1.09 -18.62
CA PHE A 122 -4.98 0.02 -19.06
C PHE A 122 -3.51 0.44 -18.97
N LEU A 123 -3.17 1.67 -19.41
CA LEU A 123 -1.79 2.17 -19.32
C LEU A 123 -1.31 2.30 -17.87
N ASN A 124 -2.17 2.75 -16.96
CA ASN A 124 -1.86 2.82 -15.54
C ASN A 124 -1.65 1.42 -14.97
N TYR A 125 -2.58 0.50 -15.23
CA TYR A 125 -2.47 -0.91 -14.84
C TYR A 125 -1.13 -1.50 -15.29
N SER A 126 -0.84 -1.46 -16.59
CA SER A 126 0.39 -2.00 -17.17
C SER A 126 1.65 -1.37 -16.58
N SER A 127 1.64 -0.05 -16.37
CA SER A 127 2.78 0.65 -15.74
C SER A 127 3.04 0.19 -14.30
N TYR A 128 1.99 -0.08 -13.51
CA TYR A 128 2.13 -0.54 -12.14
C TYR A 128 2.52 -2.02 -12.06
N ILE A 129 1.95 -2.88 -12.92
CA ILE A 129 2.34 -4.28 -13.03
C ILE A 129 3.82 -4.41 -13.39
N ALA A 130 4.31 -3.64 -14.35
CA ALA A 130 5.74 -3.62 -14.71
C ALA A 130 6.66 -3.17 -13.56
N LYS A 131 6.11 -2.46 -12.56
CA LYS A 131 6.81 -2.05 -11.33
C LYS A 131 6.61 -3.04 -10.18
N GLY A 132 6.02 -4.21 -10.43
CA GLY A 132 5.71 -5.22 -9.42
C GLY A 132 4.70 -4.77 -8.37
N ILE A 133 3.77 -3.88 -8.75
CA ILE A 133 2.72 -3.36 -7.87
C ILE A 133 1.36 -3.61 -8.53
N PHE A 134 0.50 -4.36 -7.86
CA PHE A 134 -0.88 -4.54 -8.25
C PHE A 134 -1.73 -3.47 -7.58
N ARG A 135 -2.41 -2.67 -8.40
CA ARG A 135 -3.26 -1.55 -7.99
C ARG A 135 -4.72 -1.85 -8.37
N PRO A 136 -5.56 -2.30 -7.42
CA PRO A 136 -6.96 -2.68 -7.65
C PRO A 136 -7.82 -1.55 -8.25
N ASP A 137 -7.45 -0.29 -8.02
CA ASP A 137 -8.09 0.88 -8.64
C ASP A 137 -7.90 0.97 -10.15
N TYR A 138 -6.79 0.42 -10.66
CA TYR A 138 -6.52 0.32 -12.11
C TYR A 138 -6.88 -1.04 -12.70
N MET A 139 -7.30 -2.01 -11.88
CA MET A 139 -7.73 -3.34 -12.32
C MET A 139 -8.92 -3.27 -13.28
N ALA A 140 -8.99 -4.16 -14.27
CA ALA A 140 -10.15 -4.25 -15.16
C ALA A 140 -11.42 -4.62 -14.38
N SER A 141 -12.58 -4.16 -14.88
CA SER A 141 -13.88 -4.47 -14.29
C SER A 141 -14.17 -5.97 -14.37
N CYS A 142 -14.33 -6.59 -13.20
CA CYS A 142 -14.63 -8.00 -13.00
C CYS A 142 -15.21 -8.22 -11.59
N LYS A 143 -15.65 -9.44 -11.30
CA LYS A 143 -16.23 -9.82 -10.01
C LYS A 143 -15.25 -9.59 -8.85
N GLU A 144 -14.02 -10.01 -9.01
CA GLU A 144 -12.98 -9.97 -7.97
C GLU A 144 -12.55 -8.53 -7.66
N ARG A 145 -12.63 -7.62 -8.65
CA ARG A 145 -12.46 -6.18 -8.41
C ARG A 145 -13.59 -5.66 -7.51
N ALA A 146 -14.84 -6.04 -7.78
CA ALA A 146 -15.97 -5.62 -6.97
C ALA A 146 -15.88 -6.18 -5.53
N GLU A 147 -15.50 -7.45 -5.38
CA GLU A 147 -15.27 -8.09 -4.08
C GLU A 147 -14.15 -7.41 -3.29
N TRP A 148 -13.03 -7.08 -3.94
CA TRP A 148 -11.93 -6.33 -3.33
C TRP A 148 -12.42 -5.00 -2.74
N PHE A 149 -13.14 -4.20 -3.55
CA PHE A 149 -13.65 -2.91 -3.08
C PHE A 149 -14.70 -3.07 -2.01
N ASN A 150 -15.58 -4.06 -2.11
CA ASN A 150 -16.58 -4.34 -1.07
C ASN A 150 -15.89 -4.63 0.28
N PHE A 151 -14.87 -5.50 0.28
CA PHE A 151 -14.12 -5.84 1.50
C PHE A 151 -13.45 -4.60 2.12
N PHE A 152 -12.67 -3.84 1.35
CA PHE A 152 -11.98 -2.66 1.89
C PHE A 152 -12.93 -1.52 2.26
N ASN A 153 -14.09 -1.40 1.61
CA ASN A 153 -15.13 -0.45 2.01
C ASN A 153 -15.76 -0.85 3.36
N GLN A 154 -16.07 -2.13 3.56
CA GLN A 154 -16.58 -2.63 4.85
C GLN A 154 -15.57 -2.43 5.96
N LEU A 155 -14.29 -2.75 5.72
CA LEU A 155 -13.21 -2.52 6.66
C LEU A 155 -13.05 -1.02 6.98
N SER A 156 -13.14 -0.15 5.97
CA SER A 156 -13.12 1.30 6.15
C SER A 156 -14.28 1.78 7.02
N LEU A 157 -15.50 1.28 6.80
CA LEU A 157 -16.68 1.64 7.59
C LEU A 157 -16.54 1.20 9.05
N LYS A 158 -16.00 0.00 9.29
CA LYS A 158 -15.75 -0.54 10.63
C LYS A 158 -14.77 0.34 11.43
N TYR A 159 -13.73 0.86 10.78
CA TYR A 159 -12.68 1.65 11.42
C TYR A 159 -12.72 3.16 11.11
N LYS A 160 -13.88 3.66 10.65
CA LYS A 160 -14.09 5.07 10.27
C LYS A 160 -13.85 6.07 11.39
N ASP A 161 -13.97 5.63 12.64
CA ASP A 161 -13.75 6.46 13.82
C ASP A 161 -12.26 6.78 14.04
N TYR A 162 -11.37 6.17 13.26
CA TYR A 162 -9.94 6.43 13.34
C TYR A 162 -9.26 6.64 11.97
N PHE A 163 -9.74 6.04 10.90
CA PHE A 163 -9.21 6.25 9.54
C PHE A 163 -10.29 6.76 8.59
N LYS A 164 -9.93 7.66 7.68
CA LYS A 164 -10.85 8.15 6.65
C LYS A 164 -11.26 7.03 5.68
N SER A 165 -10.27 6.25 5.24
CA SER A 165 -10.45 5.07 4.41
C SER A 165 -9.29 4.11 4.61
N ILE A 166 -9.51 2.82 4.35
CA ILE A 166 -8.49 1.78 4.33
C ILE A 166 -8.40 1.26 2.90
N ASN A 167 -7.22 1.38 2.31
CA ASN A 167 -6.97 0.94 0.94
C ASN A 167 -5.75 0.02 0.91
N ALA A 168 -5.67 -0.87 -0.08
CA ALA A 168 -4.52 -1.74 -0.23
C ALA A 168 -4.03 -1.84 -1.67
N GLY A 169 -2.73 -2.10 -1.82
CA GLY A 169 -2.12 -2.60 -3.04
C GLY A 169 -1.27 -3.83 -2.74
N ILE A 170 -1.07 -4.68 -3.75
CA ILE A 170 -0.25 -5.89 -3.62
C ILE A 170 1.12 -5.61 -4.24
N TYR A 171 2.19 -6.01 -3.58
CA TYR A 171 3.55 -5.94 -4.08
C TYR A 171 4.02 -7.35 -4.35
N LEU A 172 4.60 -7.56 -5.53
CA LEU A 172 5.09 -8.87 -5.97
C LEU A 172 6.16 -9.42 -5.02
N SER A 173 6.99 -8.56 -4.44
CA SER A 173 7.96 -8.93 -3.41
C SER A 173 8.43 -7.72 -2.61
N GLN A 174 9.17 -7.98 -1.54
CA GLN A 174 9.81 -6.95 -0.71
C GLN A 174 10.68 -6.00 -1.54
N VAL A 175 11.33 -6.47 -2.60
CA VAL A 175 12.19 -5.64 -3.46
C VAL A 175 11.38 -4.52 -4.10
N TYR A 176 10.21 -4.83 -4.66
CA TYR A 176 9.34 -3.85 -5.30
C TYR A 176 8.78 -2.84 -4.30
N PHE A 177 8.40 -3.32 -3.11
CA PHE A 177 7.98 -2.45 -2.01
C PHE A 177 9.10 -1.47 -1.60
N GLU A 178 10.32 -1.98 -1.38
CA GLU A 178 11.47 -1.17 -1.00
C GLU A 178 11.79 -0.10 -2.05
N HIS A 179 11.77 -0.47 -3.32
CA HIS A 179 12.00 0.46 -4.42
C HIS A 179 10.93 1.56 -4.47
N LYS A 180 9.66 1.20 -4.25
CA LYS A 180 8.56 2.17 -4.21
C LYS A 180 8.72 3.15 -3.05
N GLN A 181 8.95 2.68 -1.83
CA GLN A 181 9.07 3.58 -0.67
C GLN A 181 10.38 4.38 -0.67
N SER A 182 11.41 3.93 -1.40
CA SER A 182 12.67 4.69 -1.53
C SER A 182 12.46 6.07 -2.17
N SER A 183 11.39 6.28 -2.96
CA SER A 183 11.05 7.62 -3.46
C SER A 183 10.69 8.59 -2.33
N ASN A 184 10.08 8.11 -1.26
CA ASN A 184 9.71 8.93 -0.10
C ASN A 184 10.97 9.42 0.63
N ILE A 185 11.96 8.55 0.81
CA ILE A 185 13.25 8.91 1.42
C ILE A 185 13.97 9.94 0.56
N ARG A 186 14.02 9.74 -0.76
CA ARG A 186 14.58 10.72 -1.70
C ARG A 186 13.89 12.08 -1.62
N TYR A 187 12.56 12.09 -1.55
CA TYR A 187 11.79 13.34 -1.45
C TYR A 187 12.10 14.05 -0.13
N TYR A 188 12.12 13.31 0.98
CA TYR A 188 12.46 13.85 2.29
C TYR A 188 13.86 14.51 2.32
N ILE A 189 14.86 13.85 1.73
CA ILE A 189 16.22 14.40 1.62
C ILE A 189 16.21 15.69 0.80
N LYS A 190 15.53 15.69 -0.36
CA LYS A 190 15.43 16.88 -1.21
C LYS A 190 14.73 18.05 -0.53
N SER A 191 13.73 17.79 0.32
CA SER A 191 13.01 18.84 1.06
C SER A 191 13.82 19.50 2.19
N LYS A 192 15.00 18.98 2.52
CA LYS A 192 15.90 19.51 3.55
C LYS A 192 17.04 20.38 3.02
N ILE A 193 17.23 20.37 1.70
CA ILE A 193 18.23 21.17 0.99
C ILE A 193 17.53 22.43 0.50
#